data_AF-A0A1M6FWB9-F1
#
_entry.id   AF-A0A1M6FWB9-F1
#
_cell.length_a   1.000
_cell.length_b   1.000
_cell.length_c   1.000
_cell.angle_alpha   90.00
_cell.angle_beta   90.00
_cell.angle_gamma   90.00
#
_symmetry.space_group_name_H-M   'P 1'
#
loop_
_entity.id
_entity.type
_entity.pdbx_description
1 polymer ?
#
loop_
_entity_poly.entity_id
_entity_poly.type
_entity_poly.pdbx_seq_one_letter_code
_entity_poly.pdbx_strand_id
1 'polypeptide(L)'
;MNYIIPRLRLTNYCNRECVYCFADDFLIGAKNQNHMSLEEINTILDLCVKNNIKNVSWQGGEPLIHPSIIEIIEIHKKYSIKVNIFTNGLFDEKIIPYLYVTYH
;
A
#
# COMPACT_ATOMS: atom_id res chain seq x y z
N MET A 1 -9.71 -11.15 -20.03
CA MET A 1 -9.57 -10.22 -18.90
C MET A 1 -8.36 -10.66 -18.10
N ASN A 2 -7.33 -9.82 -17.97
CA ASN A 2 -6.16 -10.13 -17.14
C ASN A 2 -6.55 -10.05 -15.66
N TYR A 3 -6.49 -11.19 -14.97
CA TYR A 3 -6.81 -11.35 -13.54
C TYR A 3 -5.60 -11.07 -12.63
N ILE A 4 -4.67 -10.23 -13.08
CA ILE A 4 -3.44 -9.93 -12.35
C ILE A 4 -3.73 -8.79 -11.37
N ILE A 5 -3.44 -9.01 -10.09
CA ILE A 5 -3.54 -7.99 -9.03
C ILE A 5 -2.15 -7.86 -8.39
N PRO A 6 -1.34 -6.87 -8.81
CA PRO A 6 -0.05 -6.59 -8.18
C PRO A 6 -0.22 -6.27 -6.69
N ARG A 7 0.62 -6.86 -5.85
CA ARG A 7 0.70 -6.57 -4.42
C ARG A 7 1.92 -5.71 -4.14
N LEU A 8 1.68 -4.43 -3.85
CA LEU A 8 2.71 -3.46 -3.55
C LEU A 8 2.96 -3.49 -2.04
N ARG A 9 4.18 -3.85 -1.63
CA ARG A 9 4.61 -3.72 -0.24
C ARG A 9 5.14 -2.31 -0.04
N LEU A 10 4.28 -1.41 0.44
CA LEU A 10 4.62 0.01 0.58
C LEU A 10 5.74 0.21 1.60
N THR A 11 5.78 -0.62 2.63
CA THR A 11 6.82 -0.61 3.65
C THR A 11 7.09 -2.02 4.17
N ASN A 12 8.31 -2.26 4.66
CA ASN A 12 8.64 -3.46 5.44
C ASN A 12 8.48 -3.25 6.96
N TYR A 13 7.96 -2.09 7.39
CA TYR A 13 7.75 -1.79 8.80
C TYR A 13 6.30 -2.02 9.22
N CYS A 14 6.10 -2.66 10.36
CA CYS A 14 4.80 -2.85 11.00
C CYS A 14 4.86 -2.35 12.44
N ASN A 15 3.79 -1.73 12.92
CA ASN A 15 3.61 -1.36 14.33
C ASN A 15 3.07 -2.52 15.19
N ARG A 16 3.06 -3.75 14.66
CA ARG A 16 2.67 -4.99 15.34
C ARG A 16 3.67 -6.11 15.03
N GLU A 17 3.90 -6.96 16.02
CA GLU A 17 4.75 -8.16 15.95
C GLU A 17 3.87 -9.40 16.17
N CYS A 18 3.09 -9.77 15.16
CA CYS A 18 2.13 -10.87 15.29
C CYS A 18 2.84 -12.23 15.30
N VAL A 19 2.55 -13.08 16.27
CA VAL A 19 3.13 -14.45 16.39
C VAL A 19 2.80 -15.38 15.21
N TYR A 20 1.83 -14.99 14.39
CA TYR A 20 1.38 -15.71 13.20
C TYR A 20 1.75 -14.97 11.90
N CYS A 21 2.62 -13.96 11.95
CA CYS A 21 2.99 -13.20 10.76
C CYS A 21 3.83 -14.07 9.81
N PHE A 22 3.29 -14.38 8.64
CA PHE A 22 4.03 -15.09 7.59
C PHE A 22 5.20 -14.27 7.01
N ALA A 23 5.21 -12.95 7.26
CA ALA A 23 6.19 -12.02 6.75
C ALA A 23 7.26 -11.62 7.78
N ASP A 24 7.27 -12.25 8.96
CA ASP A 24 8.14 -11.87 10.09
C ASP A 24 9.62 -11.76 9.69
N ASP A 25 10.13 -12.76 8.95
CA ASP A 25 11.51 -12.78 8.43
C ASP A 25 11.86 -11.60 7.50
N PHE A 26 10.84 -10.98 6.89
CA PHE A 26 10.97 -9.85 5.97
C PHE A 26 10.66 -8.50 6.64
N LEU A 27 9.93 -8.51 7.75
CA LEU A 27 9.63 -7.30 8.50
C LEU A 27 10.87 -6.89 9.28
N ILE A 28 11.36 -5.69 9.01
CA ILE A 28 12.52 -5.19 9.74
C ILE A 28 11.99 -4.31 10.88
N GLY A 29 12.51 -4.55 12.09
CA GLY A 29 12.27 -3.66 13.22
C GLY A 29 12.62 -2.20 12.89
N ALA A 30 12.20 -1.27 13.75
CA ALA A 30 12.17 0.17 13.46
C ALA A 30 13.49 0.82 13.00
N LYS A 31 14.64 0.14 13.10
CA LYS A 31 15.96 0.69 12.71
C LYS A 31 16.31 0.55 11.23
N ASN A 32 15.74 -0.39 10.48
CA ASN A 32 16.02 -0.54 9.03
C ASN A 32 14.73 -0.54 8.20
N GLN A 33 13.85 0.41 8.49
CA GLN A 33 12.63 0.58 7.70
C GLN A 33 13.00 0.94 6.26
N ASN A 34 12.36 0.27 5.33
CA ASN A 34 12.42 0.57 3.91
C ASN A 34 11.00 0.86 3.42
N HIS A 35 10.90 1.88 2.59
CA HIS A 35 9.65 2.52 2.19
C HIS A 35 9.71 2.73 0.68
N MET A 36 8.66 2.32 -0.03
CA MET A 36 8.57 2.54 -1.46
C MET A 36 8.46 4.04 -1.75
N SER A 37 9.33 4.55 -2.60
CA SER A 37 9.32 5.96 -2.99
C SER A 37 8.07 6.30 -3.81
N LEU A 38 7.70 7.58 -3.81
CA LEU A 38 6.60 8.08 -4.63
C LEU A 38 6.84 7.85 -6.13
N GLU A 39 8.11 7.89 -6.57
CA GLU A 39 8.52 7.62 -7.96
C GLU A 39 8.29 6.16 -8.35
N GLU A 40 8.68 5.21 -7.49
CA GLU A 40 8.43 3.78 -7.71
C GLU A 40 6.93 3.49 -7.80
N ILE A 41 6.13 4.10 -6.91
CA ILE A 41 4.67 3.95 -6.91
C ILE A 41 4.09 4.49 -8.23
N ASN A 42 4.48 5.69 -8.63
CA ASN A 42 4.01 6.30 -9.89
C ASN A 42 4.37 5.42 -11.10
N THR A 43 5.61 4.92 -11.13
CA THR A 43 6.10 4.02 -12.19
C THR A 43 5.28 2.73 -12.26
N ILE A 44 4.97 2.12 -11.11
CA ILE A 44 4.16 0.89 -11.06
C ILE A 44 2.74 1.15 -11.53
N LEU A 45 2.12 2.27 -11.12
CA LEU A 45 0.75 2.61 -11.53
C LEU A 45 0.68 2.91 -13.03
N ASP A 46 1.66 3.61 -13.60
CA ASP A 46 1.78 3.81 -15.04
C ASP A 46 1.88 2.48 -15.80
N LEU A 47 2.69 1.54 -15.30
CA LEU A 47 2.80 0.20 -15.87
C LEU A 47 1.47 -0.55 -15.78
N CYS A 48 0.74 -0.42 -14.67
CA CYS A 48 -0.58 -1.04 -14.51
C CYS A 48 -1.57 -0.51 -15.55
N VAL A 49 -1.64 0.82 -15.75
CA VAL A 49 -2.52 1.42 -16.78
C VAL A 49 -2.15 0.92 -18.17
N LYS A 50 -0.86 0.94 -18.53
CA LYS A 50 -0.35 0.47 -19.84
C LYS A 50 -0.73 -0.98 -20.12
N ASN A 51 -0.81 -1.81 -19.09
CA ASN A 51 -1.14 -3.23 -19.20
C ASN A 51 -2.62 -3.54 -18.91
N ASN A 52 -3.47 -2.52 -18.86
CA ASN A 52 -4.91 -2.64 -18.59
C ASN A 52 -5.24 -3.37 -17.26
N ILE A 53 -4.35 -3.24 -16.27
CA ILE A 53 -4.55 -3.72 -14.90
C ILE A 53 -5.43 -2.70 -14.17
N LYS A 54 -6.53 -3.19 -13.58
CA LYS A 54 -7.55 -2.34 -12.97
C LYS A 54 -7.54 -2.36 -11.44
N ASN A 55 -6.78 -3.26 -10.83
CA ASN A 55 -6.72 -3.40 -9.39
C ASN A 55 -5.29 -3.61 -8.92
N VAL A 56 -4.91 -2.96 -7.83
CA VAL A 56 -3.70 -3.25 -7.08
C VAL A 56 -4.05 -3.49 -5.61
N SER A 57 -3.15 -4.10 -4.87
CA SER A 57 -3.28 -4.23 -3.42
C SER A 57 -2.11 -3.56 -2.71
N TRP A 58 -2.41 -2.71 -1.74
CA TRP A 58 -1.41 -2.18 -0.81
C TRP A 58 -1.28 -3.11 0.37
N GLN A 59 -0.05 -3.54 0.62
CA GLN A 59 0.35 -4.42 1.71
C GLN A 59 1.71 -3.96 2.25
N GLY A 60 2.36 -4.80 3.06
CA GLY A 60 3.68 -4.53 3.64
C GLY A 60 3.75 -5.13 5.04
N GLY A 61 4.45 -4.43 5.93
CA GLY A 61 4.08 -4.45 7.34
C GLY A 61 2.70 -3.81 7.51
N GLU A 62 2.63 -2.57 7.99
CA GLU A 62 1.40 -1.80 7.97
C GLU A 62 1.50 -0.72 6.87
N PRO A 63 0.74 -0.79 5.77
CA PRO A 63 0.86 0.17 4.68
C PRO A 63 0.44 1.59 5.10
N LEU A 64 -0.53 1.74 6.00
CA LEU A 64 -1.07 3.05 6.36
C LEU A 64 -0.18 3.85 7.33
N ILE A 65 0.91 3.27 7.85
CA ILE A 65 1.93 4.01 8.61
C ILE A 65 3.11 4.48 7.74
N HIS A 66 3.04 4.28 6.41
CA HIS A 66 4.04 4.82 5.50
C HIS A 66 4.17 6.35 5.69
N PRO A 67 5.40 6.91 5.79
CA PRO A 67 5.59 8.32 6.13
C PRO A 67 4.95 9.29 5.13
N SER A 68 4.81 8.88 3.87
CA SER A 68 4.17 9.64 2.79
C SER A 68 2.81 9.08 2.36
N ILE A 69 2.06 8.44 3.26
CA ILE A 69 0.80 7.76 2.90
C ILE A 69 -0.23 8.71 2.26
N ILE A 70 -0.31 9.97 2.69
CA ILE A 70 -1.24 10.94 2.14
C ILE A 70 -0.87 11.23 0.68
N GLU A 71 0.41 11.47 0.40
CA GLU A 71 0.93 11.71 -0.95
C GLU A 71 0.71 10.49 -1.85
N ILE A 72 0.89 9.27 -1.32
CA ILE A 72 0.61 8.02 -2.05
C ILE A 72 -0.87 7.96 -2.45
N ILE A 73 -1.79 8.28 -1.54
CA ILE A 73 -3.22 8.32 -1.83
C ILE A 73 -3.52 9.37 -2.92
N GLU A 74 -2.94 10.57 -2.82
CA GLU A 74 -3.14 11.63 -3.82
C GLU A 74 -2.55 11.28 -5.19
N ILE A 75 -1.41 10.59 -5.25
CA ILE A 75 -0.88 10.04 -6.51
C ILE A 75 -1.87 9.02 -7.06
N HIS A 76 -2.30 8.06 -6.25
CA HIS A 76 -3.17 6.97 -6.70
C HIS A 76 -4.51 7.45 -7.24
N LYS A 77 -5.11 8.49 -6.65
CA LYS A 77 -6.36 9.13 -7.13
C LYS A 77 -6.29 9.62 -8.58
N LYS A 78 -5.09 9.89 -9.11
CA LYS A 78 -4.89 10.29 -10.52
C LYS A 78 -5.04 9.12 -11.49
N TYR A 79 -5.03 7.89 -10.98
CA TYR A 79 -5.11 6.67 -11.76
C TYR A 79 -6.50 6.05 -11.66
N SER A 80 -7.06 5.60 -12.78
CA SER A 80 -8.30 4.82 -12.81
C SER A 80 -8.06 3.35 -12.43
N ILE A 81 -7.41 3.13 -11.28
CA ILE A 81 -7.06 1.84 -10.70
C ILE A 81 -7.72 1.75 -9.32
N LYS A 82 -8.38 0.63 -9.03
CA LYS A 82 -8.91 0.36 -7.69
C LYS A 82 -7.80 -0.16 -6.78
N VAL A 83 -7.88 0.18 -5.50
CA VAL A 83 -6.95 -0.30 -4.48
C VAL A 83 -7.68 -1.14 -3.43
N ASN A 84 -7.14 -2.31 -3.14
CA ASN A 84 -7.45 -3.07 -1.93
C ASN A 84 -6.36 -2.80 -0.89
N ILE A 85 -6.73 -2.38 0.32
CA ILE A 85 -5.77 -2.10 1.39
C ILE A 85 -5.82 -3.24 2.40
N PHE A 86 -4.68 -3.87 2.66
CA PHE A 86 -4.52 -4.84 3.73
C PHE A 86 -3.89 -4.12 4.92
N THR A 87 -4.69 -3.87 5.95
CA THR A 87 -4.28 -3.14 7.15
C THR A 87 -4.62 -3.93 8.40
N ASN A 88 -3.81 -3.77 9.44
CA ASN A 88 -4.09 -4.24 10.79
C ASN A 88 -5.07 -3.32 11.55
N GLY A 89 -5.45 -2.17 10.95
CA GLY A 89 -6.41 -1.22 11.51
C GLY A 89 -5.83 -0.22 12.51
N LEU A 90 -4.51 -0.21 12.72
CA LEU A 90 -3.83 0.63 13.72
C LEU A 90 -2.94 1.63 13.00
N PHE A 91 -3.52 2.78 12.68
CA PHE A 91 -2.86 3.90 12.03
C PHE A 91 -3.47 5.20 12.54
N ASP A 92 -2.91 6.34 12.12
CA ASP A 92 -3.41 7.65 12.53
C ASP A 92 -4.78 7.94 11.89
N GLU A 93 -5.80 8.15 12.72
CA GLU A 93 -7.19 8.41 12.28
C GLU A 93 -7.32 9.60 11.33
N LYS A 94 -6.34 10.53 11.33
CA LYS A 94 -6.30 11.65 10.37
C LYS A 94 -6.26 11.20 8.90
N ILE A 95 -5.91 9.94 8.64
CA ILE A 95 -5.86 9.34 7.29
C ILE A 95 -7.28 8.98 6.80
N ILE A 96 -8.23 8.71 7.70
CA ILE A 96 -9.58 8.24 7.35
C ILE A 96 -10.29 9.13 6.30
N PRO A 97 -10.26 10.48 6.39
CA PRO A 97 -10.88 11.34 5.38
C PRO A 97 -10.31 11.17 3.95
N TYR A 98 -9.09 10.64 3.82
CA TYR A 98 -8.46 10.38 2.52
C TYR A 98 -8.86 9.02 1.92
N LEU A 99 -9.35 8.10 2.76
CA LEU A 99 -9.77 6.75 2.37
C LEU A 99 -11.25 6.78 1.94
N TYR A 100 -11.49 7.16 0.68
CA TYR A 100 -12.84 7.08 0.11
C TYR A 100 -13.25 5.63 -0.11
N VAL A 101 -14.14 5.11 0.73
CA VAL A 101 -14.71 3.77 0.56
C VAL A 101 -15.75 3.81 -0.56
N THR A 102 -15.42 3.23 -1.71
CA THR A 102 -16.41 2.95 -2.76
C THR A 102 -17.01 1.58 -2.49
N TYR A 103 -18.22 1.55 -1.92
CA TYR A 103 -19.04 0.35 -1.88
C TYR A 103 -19.55 0.10 -3.31
N HIS A 104 -18.87 -0.77 -4.05
CA HIS A 104 -19.34 -1.30 -5.33
C HIS A 104 -19.61 -2.79 -5.20
#